data_AF-A0A0C9YN47-F1
#
_entry.id   AF-A0A0C9YN47-F1
#
_cell.length_a   1.000
_cell.length_b   1.000
_cell.length_c   1.000
_cell.angle_alpha   90.00
_cell.angle_beta   90.00
_cell.angle_gamma   90.00
#
_symmetry.space_group_name_H-M   'P 1'
#
loop_
_entity.id
_entity.type
_entity.pdbx_description
1 polymer ?
#
loop_
_entity_poly.entity_id
_entity_poly.type
_entity_poly.pdbx_seq_one_letter_code
_entity_poly.pdbx_strand_id
1 'polypeptide(L)'
;MDEYGVKRDKPLSDRNTKIMIFLLPTIFFYLMFMTLTILPWYTGILLAMAEFFGMHHIVTRVLLNKSTYTDTVSQTPYFAGIISGSIIWVVYCWLTRLVQQAQSHSISHLMFALTVGLCAYNFFRAITLDPGTCPKPTSDEELKSIIEDLASEGRLNGQTFCIQCMARKPLRSKHCRVCDKCVARNDQYVYLPS
;
A
#
# COMPACT_ATOMS: atom_id res chain seq x y z
N MET A 1 -14.33 -13.15 8.25
CA MET A 1 -15.41 -13.99 8.77
C MET A 1 -16.61 -13.82 7.87
N ASP A 2 -17.44 -14.84 7.72
CA ASP A 2 -18.81 -14.62 7.23
C ASP A 2 -19.65 -13.89 8.29
N GLU A 3 -20.91 -13.60 7.96
CA GLU A 3 -21.89 -12.97 8.84
C GLU A 3 -22.17 -13.79 10.12
N TYR A 4 -21.72 -15.05 10.16
CA TYR A 4 -21.87 -16.01 11.25
C TYR A 4 -20.56 -16.25 12.05
N GLY A 5 -19.51 -15.45 11.80
CA GLY A 5 -18.25 -15.54 12.55
C GLY A 5 -17.31 -16.66 12.11
N VAL A 6 -17.67 -17.45 11.09
CA VAL A 6 -16.84 -18.55 10.56
C VAL A 6 -15.73 -17.96 9.70
N LYS A 7 -14.48 -18.43 9.92
CA LYS A 7 -13.36 -18.12 9.03
C LYS A 7 -13.63 -18.78 7.69
N ARG A 8 -14.04 -17.99 6.70
CA ARG A 8 -14.10 -18.43 5.30
C ARG A 8 -12.71 -18.88 4.86
N ASP A 9 -12.66 -20.04 4.20
CA ASP A 9 -11.43 -20.55 3.62
C ASP A 9 -10.87 -19.53 2.62
N LYS A 10 -9.58 -19.23 2.77
CA LYS A 10 -8.87 -18.37 1.82
C LYS A 10 -8.43 -19.25 0.66
N PRO A 11 -8.57 -18.79 -0.59
CA PRO A 11 -8.14 -19.57 -1.75
C PRO A 11 -6.61 -19.77 -1.79
N LEU A 12 -5.85 -18.90 -1.11
CA LEU A 12 -4.40 -18.89 -1.12
C LEU A 12 -3.84 -18.57 0.27
N SER A 13 -2.58 -18.97 0.51
CA SER A 13 -1.78 -18.52 1.66
C SER A 13 -1.66 -16.99 1.70
N ASP A 14 -1.50 -16.40 2.88
CA ASP A 14 -1.41 -14.94 3.07
C ASP A 14 -0.25 -14.30 2.30
N ARG A 15 0.90 -15.01 2.21
CA ARG A 15 2.04 -14.56 1.40
C ARG A 15 1.70 -14.55 -0.08
N ASN A 16 1.12 -15.65 -0.58
CA ASN A 16 0.78 -15.79 -1.99
C ASN A 16 -0.31 -14.80 -2.40
N THR A 17 -1.28 -14.55 -1.53
CA THR A 17 -2.34 -13.54 -1.74
C THR A 17 -1.73 -12.15 -1.92
N LYS A 18 -0.78 -11.74 -1.06
CA LYS A 18 -0.12 -10.44 -1.19
C LYS A 18 0.69 -10.31 -2.49
N ILE A 19 1.42 -11.36 -2.87
CA ILE A 19 2.18 -11.40 -4.13
C ILE A 19 1.24 -11.30 -5.33
N MET A 20 0.14 -12.06 -5.32
CA MET A 20 -0.86 -12.01 -6.40
C MET A 20 -1.50 -10.63 -6.51
N ILE A 21 -1.94 -10.03 -5.39
CA ILE A 21 -2.52 -8.68 -5.38
C ILE A 21 -1.54 -7.65 -5.96
N PHE A 22 -0.24 -7.81 -5.74
CA PHE A 22 0.79 -6.92 -6.26
C PHE A 22 1.06 -7.12 -7.76
N LEU A 23 1.11 -8.37 -8.24
CA LEU A 23 1.47 -8.70 -9.63
C LEU A 23 0.30 -8.57 -10.62
N LEU A 24 -0.92 -8.81 -10.15
CA LEU A 24 -2.11 -8.90 -10.98
C LEU A 24 -2.40 -7.60 -11.78
N PRO A 25 -2.24 -6.39 -11.22
CA PRO A 25 -2.36 -5.15 -12.00
C PRO A 25 -1.41 -5.09 -13.20
N THR A 26 -0.16 -5.54 -13.05
CA THR A 26 0.83 -5.55 -14.15
C THR A 26 0.38 -6.45 -15.30
N ILE A 27 -0.20 -7.61 -14.99
CA ILE A 27 -0.72 -8.56 -16.00
C ILE A 27 -1.95 -7.97 -16.69
N PHE A 28 -2.89 -7.40 -15.94
CA PHE A 28 -4.10 -6.81 -16.53
C PHE A 28 -3.79 -5.58 -17.39
N PHE A 29 -2.78 -4.77 -17.04
CA PHE A 29 -2.33 -3.70 -17.91
C PHE A 29 -1.84 -4.18 -19.26
N TYR A 30 -1.13 -5.31 -19.33
CA TYR A 30 -0.79 -5.92 -20.62
C TYR A 30 -2.04 -6.25 -21.44
N LEU A 31 -3.03 -6.90 -20.83
CA LEU A 31 -4.30 -7.26 -21.50
C LEU A 31 -4.99 -6.00 -22.02
N MET A 32 -5.11 -4.97 -21.18
CA MET A 32 -5.76 -3.70 -21.56
C MET A 32 -5.03 -3.02 -22.73
N PHE A 33 -3.70 -2.95 -22.70
CA PHE A 33 -2.94 -2.34 -23.80
C PHE A 33 -3.02 -3.17 -25.09
N MET A 34 -3.04 -4.50 -25.00
CA MET A 34 -3.23 -5.37 -26.16
C MET A 34 -4.63 -5.23 -26.75
N THR A 35 -5.66 -5.19 -25.91
CA THR A 35 -7.05 -4.93 -26.29
C THR A 35 -7.20 -3.61 -27.04
N LEU A 36 -6.58 -2.54 -26.51
CA LEU A 36 -6.57 -1.22 -27.16
C LEU A 36 -5.76 -1.18 -28.48
N THR A 37 -4.82 -2.10 -28.66
CA THR A 37 -4.01 -2.20 -29.89
C THR A 37 -4.73 -2.98 -30.99
N ILE A 38 -5.49 -4.02 -30.64
CA ILE A 38 -6.10 -4.95 -31.60
C ILE A 38 -7.50 -4.47 -32.03
N LEU A 39 -8.27 -3.87 -31.12
CA LEU A 39 -9.65 -3.47 -31.38
C LEU A 39 -9.79 -2.00 -31.80
N PRO A 40 -10.85 -1.64 -32.54
CA PRO A 40 -11.23 -0.25 -32.76
C PRO A 40 -11.39 0.50 -31.44
N TRP A 41 -11.05 1.79 -31.42
CA TRP A 41 -10.97 2.60 -30.19
C TRP A 41 -12.26 2.55 -29.34
N TYR A 42 -13.45 2.54 -29.94
CA TYR A 42 -14.72 2.52 -29.22
C TYR A 42 -14.96 1.18 -28.50
N THR A 43 -14.72 0.04 -29.17
CA THR A 43 -14.81 -1.30 -28.58
C THR A 43 -13.66 -1.57 -27.61
N GLY A 44 -12.45 -1.10 -27.94
CA GLY A 44 -11.26 -1.28 -27.13
C GLY A 44 -11.35 -0.58 -25.79
N ILE A 45 -11.85 0.66 -25.75
CA ILE A 45 -12.06 1.40 -24.50
C ILE A 45 -13.09 0.70 -23.61
N LEU A 46 -14.22 0.27 -24.18
CA LEU A 46 -15.26 -0.43 -23.42
C LEU A 46 -14.73 -1.75 -22.82
N LEU A 47 -13.98 -2.52 -23.60
CA LEU A 47 -13.41 -3.79 -23.12
C LEU A 47 -12.28 -3.56 -22.10
N ALA A 48 -11.41 -2.56 -22.31
CA ALA A 48 -10.38 -2.20 -21.33
C ALA A 48 -10.99 -1.75 -19.99
N MET A 49 -12.10 -1.01 -20.01
CA MET A 49 -12.84 -0.68 -18.79
C MET A 49 -13.42 -1.93 -18.10
N ALA A 50 -13.96 -2.88 -18.88
CA ALA A 50 -14.46 -4.14 -18.36
C ALA A 50 -13.34 -5.00 -17.75
N GLU A 51 -12.17 -5.05 -18.37
CA GLU A 51 -10.98 -5.73 -17.85
C GLU A 51 -10.50 -5.08 -16.54
N PHE A 52 -10.44 -3.74 -16.47
CA PHE A 52 -10.10 -3.03 -15.23
C PHE A 52 -11.12 -3.32 -14.11
N PHE A 53 -12.41 -3.31 -14.44
CA PHE A 53 -13.46 -3.65 -13.48
C PHE A 53 -13.33 -5.11 -13.02
N GLY A 54 -13.08 -6.04 -13.94
CA GLY A 54 -12.84 -7.45 -13.64
C GLY A 54 -11.64 -7.64 -12.72
N MET A 55 -10.54 -6.95 -12.99
CA MET A 55 -9.35 -6.92 -12.15
C MET A 55 -9.66 -6.44 -10.72
N HIS A 56 -10.33 -5.29 -10.59
CA HIS A 56 -10.71 -4.74 -9.30
C HIS A 56 -11.67 -5.69 -8.55
N HIS A 57 -12.59 -6.32 -9.27
CA HIS A 57 -13.52 -7.30 -8.71
C HIS A 57 -12.79 -8.55 -8.19
N ILE A 58 -11.83 -9.09 -8.96
CA ILE A 58 -11.01 -10.24 -8.53
C ILE A 58 -10.25 -9.90 -7.25
N VAL A 59 -9.58 -8.75 -7.19
CA VAL A 59 -8.82 -8.34 -5.99
C VAL A 59 -9.72 -8.18 -4.77
N THR A 60 -10.84 -7.47 -4.92
CA THR A 60 -11.72 -7.14 -3.79
C THR A 60 -12.58 -8.31 -3.33
N ARG A 61 -13.15 -9.08 -4.25
CA ARG A 61 -14.14 -10.12 -3.94
C ARG A 61 -13.53 -11.51 -3.81
N VAL A 62 -12.53 -11.83 -4.63
CA VAL A 62 -11.91 -13.17 -4.64
C VAL A 62 -10.70 -13.22 -3.70
N LEU A 63 -9.78 -12.26 -3.80
CA LEU A 63 -8.53 -12.30 -3.02
C LEU A 63 -8.69 -11.74 -1.60
N LEU A 64 -9.47 -10.67 -1.41
CA LEU A 64 -9.63 -10.02 -0.10
C LEU A 64 -10.76 -10.61 0.76
N ASN A 65 -11.78 -11.23 0.14
CA ASN A 65 -12.89 -11.97 0.77
C ASN A 65 -13.34 -11.42 2.14
N LYS A 66 -13.56 -10.10 2.23
CA LYS A 66 -14.04 -9.41 3.43
C LYS A 66 -15.19 -8.46 3.06
N SER A 67 -16.20 -8.36 3.95
CA SER A 67 -17.39 -7.52 3.77
C SER A 67 -17.04 -6.03 3.70
N THR A 68 -16.07 -5.57 4.49
CA THR A 68 -15.55 -4.19 4.47
C THR A 68 -14.34 -4.09 3.54
N TYR A 69 -14.57 -4.11 2.23
CA TYR A 69 -13.46 -4.18 1.27
C TYR A 69 -12.67 -2.86 1.16
N THR A 70 -13.30 -1.69 1.29
CA THR A 70 -12.67 -0.37 1.10
C THR A 70 -11.49 -0.12 2.05
N ASP A 71 -11.67 -0.40 3.34
CA ASP A 71 -10.62 -0.22 4.36
C ASP A 71 -9.53 -1.29 4.25
N THR A 72 -9.86 -2.46 3.70
CA THR A 72 -8.91 -3.56 3.55
C THR A 72 -8.02 -3.40 2.31
N VAL A 73 -8.51 -2.77 1.24
CA VAL A 73 -7.73 -2.56 0.01
C VAL A 73 -6.57 -1.60 0.26
N SER A 74 -6.78 -0.52 1.01
CA SER A 74 -5.72 0.45 1.35
C SER A 74 -4.60 -0.16 2.21
N GLN A 75 -4.89 -1.24 2.93
CA GLN A 75 -3.93 -2.01 3.73
C GLN A 75 -3.18 -3.08 2.92
N THR A 76 -3.52 -3.26 1.65
CA THR A 76 -2.92 -4.27 0.78
C THR A 76 -1.91 -3.65 -0.19
N PRO A 77 -0.99 -4.45 -0.76
CA PRO A 77 -0.06 -3.95 -1.78
C PRO A 77 -0.73 -3.64 -3.13
N TYR A 78 -2.07 -3.56 -3.21
CA TYR A 78 -2.81 -3.38 -4.46
C TYR A 78 -2.46 -2.08 -5.20
N PHE A 79 -2.57 -0.94 -4.51
CA PHE A 79 -2.21 0.36 -5.10
C PHE A 79 -0.73 0.44 -5.42
N ALA A 80 0.12 -0.17 -4.58
CA ALA A 80 1.54 -0.28 -4.88
C ALA A 80 1.79 -1.11 -6.15
N GLY A 81 1.01 -2.17 -6.37
CA GLY A 81 1.05 -2.98 -7.59
C GLY A 81 0.62 -2.20 -8.84
N ILE A 82 -0.44 -1.39 -8.76
CA ILE A 82 -0.88 -0.50 -9.85
C ILE A 82 0.23 0.49 -10.25
N ILE A 83 0.85 1.14 -9.27
CA ILE A 83 1.92 2.12 -9.53
C ILE A 83 3.16 1.41 -10.10
N SER A 84 3.56 0.28 -9.51
CA SER A 84 4.70 -0.51 -9.98
C SER A 84 4.49 -1.02 -11.40
N GLY A 85 3.31 -1.57 -11.71
CA GLY A 85 2.95 -2.03 -13.03
C GLY A 85 2.96 -0.91 -14.07
N SER A 86 2.43 0.27 -13.71
CA SER A 86 2.49 1.46 -14.57
C SER A 86 3.93 1.85 -14.92
N ILE A 87 4.81 1.90 -13.92
CA ILE A 87 6.24 2.21 -14.12
C ILE A 87 6.88 1.17 -15.04
N ILE A 88 6.64 -0.13 -14.82
CA ILE A 88 7.19 -1.23 -15.64
C ILE A 88 6.79 -1.05 -17.11
N TRP A 89 5.50 -0.82 -17.39
CA TRP A 89 5.03 -0.68 -18.77
C TRP A 89 5.50 0.60 -19.45
N VAL A 90 5.57 1.71 -18.70
CA VAL A 90 6.13 2.97 -19.21
C VAL A 90 7.61 2.80 -19.58
N VAL A 91 8.40 2.15 -18.72
CA VAL A 91 9.82 1.87 -19.01
C VAL A 91 9.97 0.89 -20.18
N TYR A 92 9.14 -0.15 -20.24
CA TYR A 92 9.12 -1.10 -21.36
C TYR A 92 8.84 -0.41 -22.70
N CYS A 93 7.79 0.41 -22.77
CA CYS A 93 7.46 1.20 -23.96
C CYS A 93 8.58 2.17 -24.34
N TRP A 94 9.20 2.81 -23.34
CA TRP A 94 10.33 3.70 -23.58
C TRP A 94 11.53 2.98 -24.20
N LEU A 95 11.95 1.85 -23.64
CA LEU A 95 13.08 1.06 -24.15
C LEU A 95 12.82 0.46 -25.53
N THR A 96 11.61 -0.07 -25.77
CA THR A 96 11.31 -0.81 -27.01
C THR A 96 10.90 0.08 -28.18
N ARG A 97 10.16 1.17 -27.92
CA ARG A 97 9.62 2.05 -28.98
C ARG A 97 10.41 3.35 -29.07
N LEU A 98 10.46 4.10 -27.98
CA LEU A 98 10.94 5.49 -28.00
C LEU A 98 12.45 5.57 -28.23
N VAL A 99 13.25 4.71 -27.60
CA VAL A 99 14.71 4.68 -27.81
C VAL A 99 15.06 4.32 -29.26
N GLN A 100 14.28 3.43 -29.89
CA GLN A 100 14.53 3.03 -31.28
C GLN A 100 14.07 4.09 -32.29
N GLN A 101 12.95 4.78 -32.02
CA GLN A 101 12.33 5.73 -32.95
C GLN A 101 12.87 7.17 -32.83
N ALA A 102 13.37 7.59 -31.66
CA ALA A 102 13.75 8.97 -31.37
C ALA A 102 15.25 9.13 -31.05
N GLN A 103 16.12 8.40 -31.77
CA GLN A 103 17.57 8.34 -31.52
C GLN A 103 18.28 9.71 -31.51
N SER A 104 17.75 10.72 -32.21
CA SER A 104 18.32 12.07 -32.28
C SER A 104 18.16 12.88 -30.99
N HIS A 105 17.30 12.47 -30.05
CA HIS A 105 16.92 13.24 -28.86
C HIS A 105 17.58 12.71 -27.57
N SER A 106 18.90 12.56 -27.57
CA SER A 106 19.66 11.98 -26.44
C SER A 106 19.41 12.67 -25.09
N ILE A 107 19.24 14.01 -25.08
CA ILE A 107 18.96 14.77 -23.86
C ILE A 107 17.60 14.38 -23.27
N SER A 108 16.57 14.24 -24.11
CA SER A 108 15.22 13.84 -23.68
C SER A 108 15.22 12.42 -23.09
N HIS A 109 15.96 11.50 -23.70
CA HIS A 109 16.13 10.15 -23.15
C HIS A 109 16.82 10.15 -21.79
N LEU A 110 17.87 10.96 -21.63
CA LEU A 110 18.57 11.11 -20.35
C LEU A 110 17.66 11.71 -19.28
N MET A 111 16.95 12.79 -19.58
CA MET A 111 16.02 13.44 -18.66
C MET A 111 14.90 12.50 -18.23
N PHE A 112 14.34 11.73 -19.17
CA PHE A 112 13.32 10.73 -18.86
C PHE A 112 13.88 9.63 -17.97
N ALA A 113 15.06 9.08 -18.29
CA ALA A 113 15.72 8.02 -17.52
C ALA A 113 15.98 8.46 -16.07
N LEU A 114 16.47 9.68 -15.87
CA LEU A 114 16.68 10.27 -14.54
C LEU A 114 15.35 10.45 -13.80
N THR A 115 14.32 10.96 -14.47
CA THR A 115 13.02 11.22 -13.85
C THR A 115 12.33 9.91 -13.43
N VAL A 116 12.29 8.90 -14.31
CA VAL A 116 11.67 7.61 -14.00
C VAL A 116 12.49 6.85 -12.95
N GLY A 117 13.81 6.94 -12.99
CA GLY A 117 14.70 6.38 -11.97
C GLY A 117 14.47 7.01 -10.59
N LEU A 118 14.38 8.34 -10.52
CA LEU A 118 14.09 9.06 -9.28
C LEU A 118 12.69 8.74 -8.76
N CYS A 119 11.70 8.65 -9.64
CA CYS A 119 10.33 8.25 -9.29
C CYS A 119 10.32 6.84 -8.68
N ALA A 120 10.93 5.87 -9.37
CA ALA A 120 11.02 4.49 -8.91
C ALA A 120 11.78 4.37 -7.59
N TYR A 121 12.88 5.11 -7.42
CA TYR A 121 13.66 5.15 -6.18
C TYR A 121 12.85 5.69 -4.99
N ASN A 122 12.18 6.83 -5.16
CA ASN A 122 11.36 7.42 -4.10
C ASN A 122 10.16 6.54 -3.76
N PHE A 123 9.53 5.95 -4.78
CA PHE A 123 8.43 5.01 -4.60
C PHE A 123 8.89 3.76 -3.84
N PHE A 124 10.01 3.16 -4.23
CA PHE A 124 10.60 2.01 -3.53
C PHE A 124 10.87 2.32 -2.06
N ARG A 125 11.46 3.48 -1.76
CA ARG A 125 11.66 3.94 -0.38
C ARG A 125 10.34 4.09 0.36
N ALA A 126 9.32 4.68 -0.27
CA ALA A 126 8.02 4.89 0.36
C ALA A 126 7.33 3.58 0.75
N ILE A 127 7.48 2.51 -0.04
CA ILE A 127 6.84 1.21 0.24
C ILE A 127 7.68 0.27 1.12
N THR A 128 8.99 0.52 1.28
CA THR A 128 9.90 -0.34 2.05
C THR A 128 10.31 0.24 3.40
N LEU A 129 10.28 1.57 3.55
CA LEU A 129 10.71 2.21 4.79
C LEU A 129 9.69 1.99 5.90
N ASP A 130 10.15 1.51 7.05
CA ASP A 130 9.30 1.39 8.23
C ASP A 130 8.85 2.79 8.67
N PRO A 131 7.54 3.03 8.89
CA PRO A 131 7.03 4.30 9.41
C PRO A 131 7.54 4.70 10.82
N GLY A 132 8.38 3.85 11.43
CA GLY A 132 9.04 4.08 12.70
C GLY A 132 8.26 3.44 13.84
N THR A 133 8.95 2.69 14.68
CA THR A 133 8.39 2.06 15.88
C THR A 133 8.64 2.92 17.10
N CYS A 134 7.62 3.11 17.92
CA CYS A 134 7.83 3.61 19.27
C CYS A 134 8.60 2.57 20.09
N PRO A 135 9.65 2.95 20.84
CA PRO A 135 10.32 2.03 21.75
C PRO A 135 9.32 1.50 22.78
N LYS A 136 9.33 0.19 22.99
CA LYS A 136 8.60 -0.47 24.07
C LYS A 136 9.51 -0.52 25.30
N PRO A 137 8.97 -0.41 26.53
CA PRO A 137 9.75 -0.61 27.73
C PRO A 137 10.37 -2.01 27.73
N THR A 138 11.58 -2.10 28.26
CA THR A 138 12.41 -3.32 28.27
C THR A 138 12.03 -4.23 29.43
N SER A 139 11.47 -3.68 30.51
CA SER A 139 11.02 -4.42 31.69
C SER A 139 9.73 -3.85 32.29
N ASP A 140 9.07 -4.65 33.14
CA ASP A 140 7.84 -4.25 33.83
C ASP A 140 8.10 -3.12 34.84
N GLU A 141 9.31 -3.04 35.40
CA GLU A 141 9.74 -1.94 36.26
C GLU A 141 9.83 -0.62 35.49
N GLU A 142 10.36 -0.65 34.26
CA GLU A 142 10.42 0.52 33.38
C GLU A 142 9.02 0.96 32.94
N LEU A 143 8.13 0.02 32.68
CA LEU A 143 6.72 0.33 32.39
C LEU A 143 6.04 0.98 33.60
N LYS A 144 6.26 0.44 34.81
CA LYS A 144 5.68 0.97 36.04
C LYS A 144 6.17 2.39 36.32
N SER A 145 7.48 2.65 36.19
CA SER A 145 8.02 4.00 36.39
C SER A 145 7.45 5.00 35.37
N ILE A 146 7.30 4.61 34.10
CA ILE A 146 6.65 5.46 33.08
C ILE A 146 5.21 5.80 33.46
N ILE A 147 4.44 4.83 33.98
CA ILE A 147 3.04 5.05 34.38
C ILE A 147 2.98 5.97 35.61
N GLU A 148 3.82 5.73 36.60
CA GLU A 148 3.89 6.55 37.83
C GLU A 148 4.32 7.98 37.50
N ASP A 149 5.33 8.17 36.66
CA ASP A 149 5.77 9.49 36.19
C ASP A 149 4.63 10.23 35.48
N LEU A 150 3.99 9.60 34.50
CA LEU A 150 2.87 10.20 33.77
C LEU A 150 1.67 10.49 34.67
N ALA A 151 1.40 9.64 35.68
CA ALA A 151 0.34 9.86 36.65
C ALA A 151 0.65 11.04 37.57
N SER A 152 1.90 11.13 38.05
CA SER A 152 2.37 12.23 38.91
C SER A 152 2.32 13.59 38.20
N GLU A 153 2.60 13.61 36.89
CA GLU A 153 2.48 14.80 36.04
C GLU A 153 1.01 15.15 35.69
N GLY A 154 0.03 14.31 36.06
CA GLY A 154 -1.37 14.46 35.64
C GLY A 154 -1.56 14.28 34.12
N ARG A 155 -0.59 13.64 33.46
CA ARG A 155 -0.51 13.50 32.00
C ARG A 155 -0.80 12.09 31.53
N LEU A 156 -1.20 11.16 32.39
CA LEU A 156 -1.57 9.80 32.01
C LEU A 156 -2.91 9.79 31.26
N ASN A 157 -2.85 9.89 29.93
CA ASN A 157 -4.03 9.88 29.08
C ASN A 157 -3.72 9.20 27.73
N GLY A 158 -4.76 8.98 26.91
CA GLY A 158 -4.62 8.29 25.62
C GLY A 158 -3.71 8.99 24.59
N GLN A 159 -3.29 10.24 24.83
CA GLN A 159 -2.36 10.97 23.97
C GLN A 159 -0.89 10.70 24.32
N THR A 160 -0.58 10.46 25.60
CA THR A 160 0.78 10.27 26.12
C THR A 160 1.12 8.82 26.42
N PHE A 161 0.11 7.95 26.53
CA PHE A 161 0.28 6.53 26.79
C PHE A 161 -0.57 5.69 25.82
N CYS A 162 -0.01 4.58 25.34
CA CYS A 162 -0.72 3.59 24.55
C CYS A 162 -1.02 2.35 25.38
N ILE A 163 -2.30 2.06 25.59
CA ILE A 163 -2.72 0.86 26.32
C ILE A 163 -2.44 -0.41 25.50
N GLN A 164 -2.64 -0.38 24.17
CA GLN A 164 -2.35 -1.53 23.31
C GLN A 164 -0.86 -1.88 23.24
N CYS A 165 0.02 -0.88 23.15
CA CYS A 165 1.46 -1.11 23.07
C CYS A 165 2.16 -1.13 24.44
N MET A 166 1.46 -0.83 25.54
CA MET A 166 2.01 -0.62 26.88
C MET A 166 3.28 0.23 26.86
N ALA A 167 3.21 1.40 26.20
CA ALA A 167 4.36 2.25 25.97
C ALA A 167 3.99 3.75 25.98
N ARG A 168 4.95 4.59 26.37
CA ARG A 168 4.84 6.06 26.28
C ARG A 168 4.78 6.49 24.83
N LYS A 169 3.78 7.29 24.46
CA LYS A 169 3.62 7.86 23.12
C LYS A 169 4.48 9.12 22.96
N PRO A 170 5.38 9.19 21.96
CA PRO A 170 6.01 10.45 21.59
C PRO A 170 4.99 11.44 21.01
N LEU A 171 5.33 12.73 21.03
CA LEU A 171 4.47 13.81 20.56
C LEU A 171 3.99 13.54 19.12
N ARG A 172 2.66 13.62 18.88
CA ARG A 172 1.99 13.35 17.58
C ARG A 172 1.99 11.88 17.10
N SER A 173 2.40 10.92 17.93
CA SER A 173 2.30 9.49 17.56
C SER A 173 0.88 8.94 17.72
N LYS A 174 0.52 7.95 16.90
CA LYS A 174 -0.76 7.24 16.97
C LYS A 174 -0.54 5.73 16.90
N HIS A 175 -1.38 4.97 17.61
CA HIS A 175 -1.39 3.52 17.52
C HIS A 175 -2.06 3.11 16.21
N CYS A 176 -1.31 2.42 15.34
CA CYS A 176 -1.88 1.81 14.16
C CYS A 176 -2.35 0.39 14.51
N ARG A 177 -3.65 0.18 14.56
CA ARG A 177 -4.26 -1.14 14.84
C ARG A 177 -3.87 -2.21 13.81
N VAL A 178 -3.51 -1.79 12.59
CA VAL A 178 -3.11 -2.68 11.50
C VAL A 178 -1.68 -3.17 11.68
N CYS A 179 -0.78 -2.25 12.02
CA CYS A 179 0.63 -2.55 12.22
C CYS A 179 0.93 -3.06 13.64
N ASP A 180 -0.05 -2.98 14.54
CA ASP A 180 0.04 -3.27 15.97
C ASP A 180 1.23 -2.58 16.67
N LYS A 181 1.48 -1.33 16.24
CA LYS A 181 2.56 -0.48 16.75
C LYS A 181 2.17 0.99 16.76
N CYS A 182 2.73 1.73 17.71
CA CYS A 182 2.69 3.18 17.71
C CYS A 182 3.65 3.73 16.65
N VAL A 183 3.11 4.52 15.73
CA VAL A 183 3.83 5.17 14.63
C VAL A 183 4.10 6.63 15.01
N ALA A 184 5.37 7.05 14.96
CA ALA A 184 5.84 8.34 15.47
C ALA A 184 5.39 9.55 14.61
N ARG A 185 5.23 9.36 13.29
CA ARG A 185 4.76 10.39 12.35
C ARG A 185 3.65 9.79 11.49
N ASN A 186 2.43 9.80 12.01
CA ASN A 186 1.28 9.39 11.20
C ASN A 186 0.67 10.64 10.55
N ASP A 187 0.90 10.81 9.26
CA ASP A 187 0.60 12.04 8.51
C ASP A 187 -0.89 12.16 8.14
N GLN A 188 -1.67 11.09 8.30
CA GLN A 188 -3.10 11.10 7.99
C GLN A 188 -3.99 10.89 9.23
N TYR A 189 -5.03 11.70 9.30
CA TYR A 189 -6.09 11.63 10.30
C TYR A 189 -6.92 10.35 10.11
N VAL A 190 -6.95 9.49 11.12
CA VAL A 190 -7.97 8.46 11.27
C VAL A 190 -9.00 8.99 12.26
N TYR A 191 -10.22 9.20 11.79
CA TYR A 191 -11.40 9.39 12.63
C TYR A 191 -11.53 8.18 13.58
N LEU A 192 -11.48 8.42 14.88
CA LEU A 192 -11.89 7.46 15.90
C LEU A 192 -13.37 7.76 16.21
N PRO A 193 -14.32 6.83 15.99
CA PRO A 193 -15.51 6.80 16.83
C PRO A 193 -15.07 6.32 18.21
N SER A 194 -15.45 7.11 19.21
CA SER A 194 -15.37 6.84 20.65
C SER A 194 -15.98 5.49 21.03
#